data_AF-A0A958SDD1-F1
#
_entry.id   AF-A0A958SDD1-F1
#
_cell.length_a   1.000
_cell.length_b   1.000
_cell.length_c   1.000
_cell.angle_alpha   90.00
_cell.angle_beta   90.00
_cell.angle_gamma   90.00
#
_symmetry.space_group_name_H-M   'P 1'
#
loop_
_entity.id
_entity.type
_entity.pdbx_description
1 polymer ?
#
loop_
_entity_poly.entity_id
_entity_poly.type
_entity_poly.pdbx_seq_one_letter_code
_entity_poly.pdbx_strand_id
1 'polypeptide(L)'
;MSKKELTQKDLFNGKFNLIKDEPVQGPDGWPYLLVEYSSNGSESLSQLVNWLKDKGVGLVVNPNEEHPDFVFTYGMVWNALSRGNFFSELEENSKDVDEIVEFSENQKISFGPPNEEYLPEFARKILKDFFNQQKIDDPKILMISPDNVNWDLCFSLESLGNPPEDEHQGILEAIAWFLPADYSLVLVSEANLPEFLSL
;
A
#
# COMPACT_ATOMS: atom_id res chain seq x y z
N MET A 1 1.01 -4.21 -37.66
CA MET A 1 0.84 -5.35 -36.74
C MET A 1 0.33 -4.77 -35.44
N SER A 2 -0.82 -5.23 -34.94
CA SER A 2 -1.30 -4.81 -33.62
C SER A 2 -0.33 -5.37 -32.58
N LYS A 3 0.26 -4.51 -31.74
CA LYS A 3 1.05 -4.95 -30.59
C LYS A 3 0.11 -5.77 -29.70
N LYS A 4 0.52 -6.97 -29.28
CA LYS A 4 -0.27 -7.77 -28.32
C LYS A 4 -0.30 -6.97 -27.02
N GLU A 5 -1.49 -6.68 -26.52
CA GLU A 5 -1.68 -6.05 -25.22
C GLU A 5 -1.15 -6.98 -24.12
N LEU A 6 -0.30 -6.44 -23.25
CA LEU A 6 0.35 -7.19 -22.18
C LEU A 6 -0.66 -7.40 -21.05
N THR A 7 -0.86 -8.64 -20.62
CA THR A 7 -1.75 -8.95 -19.48
C THR A 7 -0.94 -9.12 -18.20
N GLN A 8 -1.59 -8.98 -17.04
CA GLN A 8 -0.96 -9.28 -15.76
C GLN A 8 -0.39 -10.71 -15.69
N LYS A 9 -1.08 -11.69 -16.28
CA LYS A 9 -0.61 -13.08 -16.34
C LYS A 9 0.66 -13.22 -17.19
N ASP A 10 0.81 -12.40 -18.22
CA ASP A 10 2.06 -12.34 -18.99
C ASP A 10 3.20 -11.82 -18.12
N LEU A 11 2.96 -10.88 -17.19
CA LEU A 11 4.00 -10.35 -16.29
C LEU A 11 4.61 -11.42 -15.37
N PHE A 12 3.79 -12.29 -14.77
CA PHE A 12 4.27 -13.31 -13.82
C PHE A 12 5.20 -14.35 -14.46
N ASN A 13 5.04 -14.60 -15.76
CA ASN A 13 5.91 -15.50 -16.52
C ASN A 13 6.91 -14.73 -17.40
N GLY A 14 6.92 -13.41 -17.25
CA GLY A 14 7.66 -12.48 -18.06
C GLY A 14 9.12 -12.37 -17.68
N LYS A 15 9.86 -11.76 -18.59
CA LYS A 15 11.24 -11.33 -18.38
C LYS A 15 11.33 -9.84 -18.64
N PHE A 16 12.24 -9.19 -17.92
CA PHE A 16 12.33 -7.73 -17.90
C PHE A 16 13.77 -7.27 -18.07
N ASN A 17 13.93 -6.13 -18.72
CA ASN A 17 15.16 -5.36 -18.71
C ASN A 17 14.98 -4.11 -17.85
N LEU A 18 15.97 -3.79 -17.03
CA LEU A 18 16.01 -2.51 -16.34
C LEU A 18 16.24 -1.41 -17.37
N ILE A 19 15.42 -0.36 -17.32
CA ILE A 19 15.66 0.86 -18.10
C ILE A 19 16.72 1.71 -17.38
N LYS A 20 16.67 1.70 -16.04
CA LYS A 20 17.67 2.27 -15.14
C LYS A 20 17.85 1.34 -13.95
N ASP A 21 19.07 1.30 -13.42
CA ASP A 21 19.42 0.47 -12.27
C ASP A 21 18.96 1.07 -10.92
N GLU A 22 18.50 2.32 -10.94
CA GLU A 22 18.02 3.06 -9.76
C GLU A 22 16.56 3.54 -9.96
N PRO A 23 15.77 3.61 -8.87
CA PRO A 23 14.43 4.17 -8.91
C PRO A 23 14.44 5.65 -9.32
N VAL A 24 13.38 6.07 -10.01
CA VAL A 24 13.13 7.46 -10.36
C VAL A 24 11.87 7.96 -9.68
N GLN A 25 11.78 9.26 -9.46
CA GLN A 25 10.57 9.88 -8.93
C GLN A 25 9.49 9.96 -10.03
N GLY A 26 8.30 9.47 -9.71
CA GLY A 26 7.10 9.60 -10.52
C GLY A 26 6.48 11.00 -10.42
N PRO A 27 5.50 11.32 -11.29
CA PRO A 27 4.79 12.60 -11.25
C PRO A 27 3.95 12.81 -9.98
N ASP A 28 3.61 11.72 -9.30
CA ASP A 28 2.95 11.67 -7.99
C ASP A 28 3.93 11.87 -6.80
N GLY A 29 5.23 12.00 -7.08
CA GLY A 29 6.26 12.19 -6.07
C GLY A 29 6.85 10.90 -5.50
N TRP A 30 6.34 9.72 -5.88
CA TRP A 30 6.76 8.43 -5.33
C TRP A 30 7.88 7.76 -6.14
N PRO A 31 8.72 6.89 -5.54
CA PRO A 31 9.79 6.23 -6.25
C PRO A 31 9.29 5.01 -7.03
N TYR A 32 9.74 4.88 -8.28
CA TYR A 32 9.44 3.75 -9.17
C TYR A 32 10.68 3.20 -9.85
N LEU A 33 10.80 1.88 -9.92
CA LEU A 33 11.73 1.21 -10.82
C LEU A 33 11.10 1.10 -12.22
N LEU A 34 11.85 1.48 -13.24
CA LEU A 34 11.39 1.45 -14.63
C LEU A 34 11.95 0.22 -15.33
N VAL A 35 11.06 -0.60 -15.90
CA VAL A 35 11.43 -1.82 -16.61
C VAL A 35 10.76 -1.90 -17.97
N GLU A 36 11.39 -2.65 -18.87
CA GLU A 36 10.81 -3.04 -20.16
C GLU A 36 10.54 -4.55 -20.19
N TYR A 37 9.33 -4.94 -20.57
CA TYR A 37 8.98 -6.35 -20.79
C TYR A 37 9.66 -6.85 -22.07
N SER A 38 10.42 -7.94 -21.97
CA SER A 38 11.16 -8.52 -23.09
C SER A 38 11.28 -10.03 -22.94
N SER A 39 11.04 -10.80 -24.00
CA SER A 39 11.21 -12.26 -23.98
C SER A 39 12.64 -12.71 -23.69
N ASN A 40 13.63 -11.82 -23.89
CA ASN A 40 15.04 -12.06 -23.62
C ASN A 40 15.57 -11.24 -22.44
N GLY A 41 14.67 -10.73 -21.59
CA GLY A 41 15.06 -9.97 -20.40
C GLY A 41 15.87 -10.79 -19.40
N SER A 42 16.69 -10.11 -18.61
CA SER A 42 17.55 -10.73 -17.60
C SER A 42 16.81 -11.02 -16.29
N GLU A 43 15.93 -10.11 -15.88
CA GLU A 43 15.22 -10.18 -14.60
C GLU A 43 13.89 -10.94 -14.72
N SER A 44 13.55 -11.78 -13.74
CA SER A 44 12.18 -12.24 -13.54
C SER A 44 11.38 -11.28 -12.67
N LEU A 45 10.05 -11.33 -12.78
CA LEU A 45 9.18 -10.56 -11.89
C LEU A 45 9.46 -10.88 -10.41
N SER A 46 9.70 -12.15 -10.07
CA SER A 46 10.01 -12.55 -8.68
C SER A 46 11.29 -11.91 -8.15
N GLN A 47 12.31 -11.71 -8.98
CA GLN A 47 13.55 -11.01 -8.57
C GLN A 47 13.27 -9.52 -8.34
N LEU A 48 12.57 -8.88 -9.29
CA LEU A 48 12.20 -7.47 -9.19
C LEU A 48 11.36 -7.19 -7.95
N VAL A 49 10.25 -7.91 -7.78
CA VAL A 49 9.29 -7.65 -6.71
C VAL A 49 9.91 -7.90 -5.32
N ASN A 50 10.79 -8.90 -5.17
CA ASN A 50 11.56 -9.06 -3.93
C ASN A 50 12.48 -7.87 -3.63
N TRP A 51 13.19 -7.36 -4.65
CA TRP A 51 14.04 -6.18 -4.49
C TRP A 51 13.21 -4.93 -4.16
N LEU A 52 12.09 -4.72 -4.85
CA LEU A 52 11.18 -3.58 -4.64
C LEU A 52 10.58 -3.59 -3.24
N LYS A 53 10.17 -4.77 -2.74
CA LYS A 53 9.66 -4.99 -1.40
C LYS A 53 10.65 -4.50 -0.33
N ASP A 54 11.92 -4.83 -0.48
CA ASP A 54 12.95 -4.43 0.49
C ASP A 54 13.32 -2.94 0.40
N LYS A 55 12.95 -2.26 -0.69
CA LYS A 55 13.29 -0.86 -0.96
C LYS A 55 12.15 0.13 -0.77
N GLY A 56 10.90 -0.32 -0.69
CA GLY A 56 9.75 0.58 -0.60
C GLY A 56 9.43 1.29 -1.92
N VAL A 57 9.60 0.61 -3.06
CA VAL A 57 9.57 1.21 -4.40
C VAL A 57 8.46 0.58 -5.26
N GLY A 58 7.77 1.38 -6.06
CA GLY A 58 6.78 0.93 -7.04
C GLY A 58 7.42 0.40 -8.34
N LEU A 59 6.61 -0.10 -9.26
CA LEU A 59 7.07 -0.65 -10.54
C LEU A 59 6.33 0.00 -11.71
N VAL A 60 7.06 0.41 -12.74
CA VAL A 60 6.47 0.85 -14.02
C VAL A 60 6.99 -0.04 -15.14
N VAL A 61 6.07 -0.60 -15.92
CA VAL A 61 6.36 -1.49 -17.05
C VAL A 61 6.12 -0.74 -18.36
N ASN A 62 7.12 -0.77 -19.25
CA ASN A 62 7.10 -0.14 -20.57
C ASN A 62 6.75 1.37 -20.55
N PRO A 63 7.48 2.22 -19.79
CA PRO A 63 7.21 3.64 -19.69
C PRO A 63 7.47 4.45 -20.97
N ASN A 64 8.10 3.86 -21.99
CA ASN A 64 8.49 4.56 -23.22
C ASN A 64 7.35 4.66 -24.25
N GLU A 65 6.18 4.09 -23.95
CA GLU A 65 4.96 4.25 -24.74
C GLU A 65 4.26 5.58 -24.38
N GLU A 66 3.25 6.01 -25.17
CA GLU A 66 2.48 7.23 -24.86
C GLU A 66 1.84 7.19 -23.46
N HIS A 67 1.50 5.98 -23.01
CA HIS A 67 1.13 5.65 -21.65
C HIS A 67 1.87 4.36 -21.22
N PRO A 68 2.36 4.25 -19.97
CA PRO A 68 2.93 3.01 -19.48
C PRO A 68 1.90 1.87 -19.55
N ASP A 69 2.37 0.64 -19.84
CA ASP A 69 1.48 -0.53 -19.84
C ASP A 69 0.94 -0.81 -18.42
N PHE A 70 1.80 -0.65 -17.40
CA PHE A 70 1.42 -0.79 -16.00
C PHE A 70 2.17 0.18 -15.09
N VAL A 71 1.46 0.67 -14.08
CA VAL A 71 2.02 1.42 -12.93
C VAL A 71 1.52 0.73 -11.66
N PHE A 72 2.44 0.24 -10.85
CA PHE A 72 2.14 -0.45 -9.59
C PHE A 72 2.73 0.34 -8.43
N THR A 73 1.90 0.70 -7.46
CA THR A 73 2.34 1.28 -6.18
C THR A 73 3.12 0.24 -5.38
N TYR A 74 3.81 0.66 -4.31
CA TYR A 74 4.47 -0.29 -3.41
C TYR A 74 3.47 -1.30 -2.83
N GLY A 75 2.27 -0.83 -2.46
CA GLY A 75 1.16 -1.68 -2.01
C GLY A 75 0.83 -2.81 -2.97
N MET A 76 0.68 -2.50 -4.26
CA MET A 76 0.41 -3.48 -5.31
C MET A 76 1.56 -4.46 -5.50
N VAL A 77 2.81 -3.98 -5.43
CA VAL A 77 4.01 -4.81 -5.56
C VAL A 77 4.03 -5.90 -4.50
N TRP A 78 3.85 -5.56 -3.22
CA TRP A 78 3.90 -6.58 -2.19
C TRP A 78 2.61 -7.40 -2.08
N ASN A 79 1.46 -6.86 -2.51
CA ASN A 79 0.25 -7.67 -2.73
C ASN A 79 0.54 -8.84 -3.69
N ALA A 80 1.30 -8.60 -4.75
CA ALA A 80 1.70 -9.65 -5.69
C ALA A 80 2.60 -10.72 -5.06
N LEU A 81 3.42 -10.37 -4.07
CA LEU A 81 4.22 -11.34 -3.31
C LEU A 81 3.36 -12.17 -2.38
N SER A 82 2.48 -11.52 -1.61
CA SER A 82 1.71 -12.16 -0.55
C SER A 82 0.53 -12.96 -1.10
N ARG A 83 -0.13 -12.48 -2.15
CA ARG A 83 -1.39 -13.02 -2.67
C ARG A 83 -1.32 -13.48 -4.12
N GLY A 84 -0.20 -13.29 -4.81
CA GLY A 84 -0.03 -13.69 -6.21
C GLY A 84 -0.81 -12.81 -7.21
N ASN A 85 -1.27 -11.63 -6.77
CA ASN A 85 -1.99 -10.67 -7.60
C ASN A 85 -1.55 -9.22 -7.24
N PHE A 86 -1.35 -8.36 -8.24
CA PHE A 86 -1.04 -6.94 -8.01
C PHE A 86 -2.27 -6.17 -7.53
N PHE A 87 -3.43 -6.53 -8.07
CA PHE A 87 -4.70 -5.90 -7.75
C PHE A 87 -5.40 -6.71 -6.66
N SER A 88 -6.00 -6.01 -5.71
CA SER A 88 -6.88 -6.65 -4.76
C SER A 88 -8.18 -7.03 -5.45
N GLU A 89 -8.74 -8.19 -5.09
CA GLU A 89 -10.11 -8.53 -5.44
C GLU A 89 -11.00 -7.62 -4.61
N LEU A 90 -11.40 -6.47 -5.17
CA LEU A 90 -12.41 -5.62 -4.55
C LEU A 90 -13.70 -6.44 -4.53
N GLU A 91 -14.01 -7.08 -3.41
CA GLU A 91 -15.40 -7.46 -3.16
C GLU A 91 -16.22 -6.16 -3.17
N GLU A 92 -17.38 -6.17 -3.83
CA GLU A 92 -18.28 -5.02 -4.05
C GLU A 92 -18.82 -4.36 -2.75
N ASN A 93 -18.24 -4.67 -1.59
CA ASN A 93 -18.63 -4.18 -0.27
C ASN A 93 -17.69 -3.11 0.32
N SER A 94 -16.72 -2.59 -0.45
CA SER A 94 -15.90 -1.44 -0.01
C SER A 94 -16.78 -0.19 0.07
N LYS A 95 -17.31 0.08 1.26
CA LYS A 95 -17.93 1.35 1.58
C LYS A 95 -16.88 2.46 1.46
N ASP A 96 -17.34 3.58 0.91
CA ASP A 96 -16.56 4.78 0.65
C ASP A 96 -15.73 5.23 1.86
N VAL A 97 -14.53 5.74 1.54
CA VAL A 97 -13.67 6.54 2.41
C VAL A 97 -14.46 7.78 2.82
N ASP A 98 -15.18 7.73 3.95
CA ASP A 98 -15.66 8.86 4.75
C ASP A 98 -16.68 8.37 5.80
N GLU A 99 -16.24 7.70 6.86
CA GLU A 99 -17.05 7.61 8.08
C GLU A 99 -16.16 7.85 9.31
N ILE A 100 -16.34 9.01 9.95
CA ILE A 100 -15.99 9.18 11.36
C ILE A 100 -16.85 8.18 12.12
N VAL A 101 -16.26 7.06 12.54
CA VAL A 101 -16.98 6.05 13.30
C VAL A 101 -17.12 6.54 14.74
N GLU A 102 -18.26 7.16 15.06
CA GLU A 102 -18.65 7.43 16.45
C GLU A 102 -19.07 6.12 17.13
N PHE A 103 -18.20 5.56 17.97
CA PHE A 103 -18.51 4.37 18.75
C PHE A 103 -19.39 4.72 19.95
N SER A 104 -20.58 4.13 20.01
CA SER A 104 -21.45 4.22 21.20
C SER A 104 -21.00 3.25 22.30
N GLU A 105 -21.14 3.63 23.58
CA GLU A 105 -20.62 2.91 24.77
C GLU A 105 -21.04 1.43 24.93
N ASN A 106 -21.96 0.90 24.10
CA ASN A 106 -22.49 -0.47 24.20
C ASN A 106 -22.27 -1.34 22.96
N GLN A 107 -21.54 -0.86 21.94
CA GLN A 107 -21.27 -1.66 20.75
C GLN A 107 -20.12 -2.64 21.01
N LYS A 108 -20.36 -3.94 20.80
CA LYS A 108 -19.28 -4.95 20.81
C LYS A 108 -18.47 -4.79 19.54
N ILE A 109 -17.36 -4.06 19.65
CA ILE A 109 -16.37 -3.93 18.59
C ILE A 109 -15.26 -4.95 18.82
N SER A 110 -14.78 -5.56 17.73
CA SER A 110 -13.57 -6.35 17.74
C SER A 110 -12.38 -5.47 17.41
N PHE A 111 -11.26 -5.70 18.09
CA PHE A 111 -10.06 -4.89 17.91
C PHE A 111 -8.79 -5.68 18.23
N GLY A 112 -7.66 -5.20 17.73
CA GLY A 112 -6.34 -5.76 18.05
C GLY A 112 -5.24 -5.23 17.13
N PRO A 113 -3.98 -5.68 17.30
CA PRO A 113 -2.94 -5.42 16.31
C PRO A 113 -3.27 -6.10 14.98
N PRO A 114 -2.80 -5.57 13.84
CA PRO A 114 -2.77 -6.38 12.62
C PRO A 114 -1.85 -7.57 12.84
N ASN A 115 -2.23 -8.73 12.29
CA ASN A 115 -1.38 -9.90 12.28
C ASN A 115 -0.35 -9.82 11.13
N GLU A 116 0.58 -10.79 11.08
CA GLU A 116 1.65 -10.83 10.08
C GLU A 116 1.12 -11.07 8.65
N GLU A 117 -0.01 -11.75 8.50
CA GLU A 117 -0.63 -12.00 7.20
C GLU A 117 -1.30 -10.74 6.63
N TYR A 118 -1.94 -9.96 7.51
CA TYR A 118 -2.58 -8.70 7.17
C TYR A 118 -1.49 -7.68 6.81
N LEU A 119 -0.69 -7.24 7.80
CA LEU A 119 0.36 -6.23 7.61
C LEU A 119 1.73 -6.83 8.01
N PRO A 120 2.50 -7.38 7.06
CA PRO A 120 3.77 -8.04 7.32
C PRO A 120 4.86 -7.09 7.85
N GLU A 121 5.85 -7.64 8.56
CA GLU A 121 6.95 -6.89 9.16
C GLU A 121 7.70 -6.00 8.15
N PHE A 122 7.94 -6.50 6.94
CA PHE A 122 8.64 -5.73 5.90
C PHE A 122 7.83 -4.49 5.47
N ALA A 123 6.49 -4.59 5.42
CA ALA A 123 5.62 -3.49 5.03
C ALA A 123 5.56 -2.44 6.15
N ARG A 124 5.45 -2.89 7.41
CA ARG A 124 5.56 -2.02 8.59
C ARG A 124 6.87 -1.25 8.60
N LYS A 125 7.99 -1.91 8.30
CA LYS A 125 9.29 -1.26 8.24
C LYS A 125 9.33 -0.13 7.21
N ILE A 126 8.84 -0.36 5.98
CA ILE A 126 8.80 0.68 4.95
C ILE A 126 7.88 1.84 5.35
N LEU A 127 6.70 1.54 5.91
CA LEU A 127 5.80 2.57 6.42
C LEU A 127 6.44 3.39 7.55
N LYS A 128 7.13 2.75 8.50
CA LYS A 128 7.91 3.45 9.54
C LYS A 128 8.97 4.35 8.94
N ASP A 129 9.73 3.85 7.96
CA ASP A 129 10.76 4.65 7.29
C ASP A 129 10.14 5.88 6.60
N PHE A 130 8.94 5.74 6.03
CA PHE A 130 8.16 6.87 5.50
C PHE A 130 7.79 7.88 6.59
N PHE A 131 7.18 7.46 7.69
CA PHE A 131 6.82 8.36 8.80
C PHE A 131 8.04 9.03 9.45
N ASN A 132 9.13 8.29 9.63
CA ASN A 132 10.41 8.82 10.14
C ASN A 132 10.95 9.96 9.25
N GLN A 133 10.83 9.84 7.92
CA GLN A 133 11.21 10.91 6.99
C GLN A 133 10.34 12.17 7.14
N GLN A 134 9.08 12.00 7.57
CA GLN A 134 8.18 13.09 7.95
C GLN A 134 8.38 13.58 9.39
N LYS A 135 9.37 13.05 10.13
CA LYS A 135 9.66 13.34 11.55
C LYS A 135 8.55 12.90 12.50
N ILE A 136 7.86 11.82 12.15
CA ILE A 136 6.89 11.13 13.00
C ILE A 136 7.60 9.87 13.52
N ASP A 137 7.99 9.89 14.80
CA ASP A 137 8.91 8.89 15.37
C ASP A 137 8.22 7.57 15.76
N ASP A 138 6.96 7.63 16.23
CA ASP A 138 6.23 6.47 16.75
C ASP A 138 4.76 6.50 16.28
N PRO A 139 4.51 6.32 14.96
CA PRO A 139 3.16 6.21 14.45
C PRO A 139 2.49 4.98 15.05
N LYS A 140 1.27 5.14 15.55
CA LYS A 140 0.54 4.04 16.18
C LYS A 140 -0.67 3.64 15.37
N ILE A 141 -0.97 2.35 15.43
CA ILE A 141 -2.05 1.73 14.67
C ILE A 141 -2.91 0.81 15.55
N LEU A 142 -4.15 0.59 15.11
CA LEU A 142 -5.09 -0.36 15.69
C LEU A 142 -5.98 -0.92 14.57
N MET A 143 -6.28 -2.21 14.60
CA MET A 143 -7.33 -2.79 13.76
C MET A 143 -8.66 -2.73 14.52
N ILE A 144 -9.72 -2.27 13.87
CA ILE A 144 -11.08 -2.26 14.42
C ILE A 144 -12.04 -2.92 13.43
N SER A 145 -13.01 -3.67 13.95
CA SER A 145 -14.10 -4.24 13.16
C SER A 145 -15.41 -4.29 13.96
N PRO A 146 -16.48 -3.63 13.48
CA PRO A 146 -17.81 -3.74 14.09
C PRO A 146 -18.49 -5.10 13.87
N ASP A 147 -18.12 -5.83 12.81
CA ASP A 147 -18.83 -7.03 12.34
C ASP A 147 -17.96 -8.30 12.25
N ASN A 148 -16.66 -8.20 12.58
CA ASN A 148 -15.62 -9.23 12.39
C ASN A 148 -15.36 -9.65 10.95
N VAL A 149 -15.89 -8.92 9.98
CA VAL A 149 -15.73 -9.18 8.54
C VAL A 149 -14.94 -8.05 7.91
N ASN A 150 -15.39 -6.82 8.09
CA ASN A 150 -14.77 -5.62 7.57
C ASN A 150 -13.87 -5.02 8.65
N TRP A 151 -12.59 -4.89 8.33
CA TRP A 151 -11.56 -4.46 9.25
C TRP A 151 -10.89 -3.19 8.76
N ASP A 152 -10.92 -2.15 9.59
CA ASP A 152 -10.26 -0.88 9.36
C ASP A 152 -8.88 -0.89 10.00
N LEU A 153 -7.86 -0.46 9.25
CA LEU A 153 -6.55 -0.11 9.79
C LEU A 153 -6.57 1.36 10.20
N CYS A 154 -6.72 1.58 11.50
CA CYS A 154 -6.77 2.91 12.08
C CYS A 154 -5.36 3.40 12.40
N PHE A 155 -5.05 4.65 12.03
CA PHE A 155 -3.87 5.39 12.48
C PHE A 155 -4.28 6.43 13.52
N SER A 156 -3.51 6.53 14.60
CA SER A 156 -3.76 7.48 15.69
C SER A 156 -3.42 8.91 15.28
N LEU A 157 -4.41 9.81 15.32
CA LEU A 157 -4.20 11.25 15.08
C LEU A 157 -3.15 11.83 16.04
N GLU A 158 -3.19 11.43 17.31
CA GLU A 158 -2.27 11.90 18.34
C GLU A 158 -0.82 11.49 18.04
N SER A 159 -0.62 10.25 17.59
CA SER A 159 0.71 9.73 17.21
C SER A 159 1.27 10.41 15.96
N LEU A 160 0.39 10.89 15.07
CA LEU A 160 0.76 11.65 13.87
C LEU A 160 0.89 13.16 14.14
N GLY A 161 0.75 13.61 15.39
CA GLY A 161 0.92 15.01 15.79
C GLY A 161 -0.33 15.88 15.66
N ASN A 162 -1.51 15.28 15.55
CA ASN A 162 -2.81 15.94 15.38
C ASN A 162 -2.85 16.88 14.16
N PRO A 163 -2.67 16.36 12.93
CA PRO A 163 -2.74 17.16 11.73
C PRO A 163 -4.13 17.82 11.58
N PRO A 164 -4.21 19.01 10.95
CA PRO A 164 -5.47 19.64 10.58
C PRO A 164 -6.38 18.72 9.75
N GLU A 165 -7.69 18.83 9.93
CA GLU A 165 -8.69 17.98 9.25
C GLU A 165 -8.63 18.08 7.72
N ASP A 166 -8.29 19.25 7.18
CA ASP A 166 -8.11 19.47 5.74
C ASP A 166 -6.86 18.76 5.16
N GLU A 167 -5.96 18.26 6.01
CA GLU A 167 -4.81 17.46 5.60
C GLU A 167 -5.07 15.94 5.66
N HIS A 168 -6.14 15.51 6.33
CA HIS A 168 -6.40 14.08 6.62
C HIS A 168 -6.46 13.23 5.35
N GLN A 169 -7.15 13.71 4.32
CA GLN A 169 -7.28 13.00 3.05
C GLN A 169 -5.91 12.79 2.37
N GLY A 170 -5.07 13.83 2.34
CA GLY A 170 -3.73 13.73 1.75
C GLY A 170 -2.82 12.77 2.51
N ILE A 171 -2.97 12.68 3.84
CA ILE A 171 -2.24 11.72 4.67
C ILE A 171 -2.70 10.30 4.35
N LEU A 172 -4.01 10.05 4.27
CA LEU A 172 -4.57 8.74 3.92
C LEU A 172 -4.14 8.31 2.52
N GLU A 173 -4.16 9.22 1.53
CA GLU A 173 -3.67 8.97 0.18
C GLU A 173 -2.18 8.59 0.17
N ALA A 174 -1.36 9.29 0.97
CA ALA A 174 0.06 8.98 1.08
C ALA A 174 0.31 7.60 1.72
N ILE A 175 -0.44 7.25 2.76
CA ILE A 175 -0.37 5.93 3.41
C ILE A 175 -0.85 4.83 2.44
N ALA A 176 -1.93 5.08 1.71
CA ALA A 176 -2.53 4.13 0.77
C ALA A 176 -1.56 3.71 -0.34
N TRP A 177 -0.62 4.57 -0.75
CA TRP A 177 0.41 4.21 -1.73
C TRP A 177 1.26 3.00 -1.29
N PHE A 178 1.42 2.82 0.03
CA PHE A 178 2.20 1.72 0.60
C PHE A 178 1.39 0.43 0.84
N LEU A 179 0.07 0.46 0.65
CA LEU A 179 -0.84 -0.60 1.05
C LEU A 179 -1.64 -1.15 -0.15
N PRO A 180 -2.03 -2.43 -0.13
CA PRO A 180 -2.94 -3.02 -1.10
C PRO A 180 -4.24 -2.21 -1.16
N ALA A 181 -4.83 -2.14 -2.35
CA ALA A 181 -5.94 -1.22 -2.63
C ALA A 181 -7.25 -1.58 -1.89
N ASP A 182 -7.34 -2.76 -1.30
CA ASP A 182 -8.48 -3.24 -0.49
C ASP A 182 -8.37 -2.89 1.00
N TYR A 183 -7.32 -2.16 1.41
CA TYR A 183 -7.21 -1.71 2.79
C TYR A 183 -8.20 -0.57 3.06
N SER A 184 -9.00 -0.74 4.11
CA SER A 184 -9.77 0.34 4.70
C SER A 184 -8.89 1.10 5.69
N LEU A 185 -8.69 2.40 5.46
CA LEU A 185 -7.80 3.25 6.25
C LEU A 185 -8.58 4.36 6.92
N VAL A 186 -8.30 4.60 8.20
CA VAL A 186 -8.98 5.65 8.97
C VAL A 186 -7.96 6.39 9.83
N LEU A 187 -8.06 7.72 9.89
CA LEU A 187 -7.41 8.50 10.93
C LEU A 187 -8.41 8.72 12.06
N VAL A 188 -8.03 8.40 13.29
CA VAL A 188 -8.94 8.50 14.44
C VAL A 188 -8.21 8.94 15.70
N SER A 189 -8.93 9.63 16.59
CA SER A 189 -8.42 9.94 17.92
C SER A 189 -8.36 8.67 18.76
N GLU A 190 -7.30 8.52 19.57
CA GLU A 190 -7.19 7.45 20.56
C GLU A 190 -8.27 7.52 21.66
N ALA A 191 -9.00 8.65 21.77
CA ALA A 191 -9.98 8.88 22.81
C ALA A 191 -11.13 7.86 22.78
N ASN A 192 -11.37 7.21 23.93
CA ASN A 192 -12.40 6.17 24.12
C ASN A 192 -12.22 4.92 23.24
N LEU A 193 -11.04 4.75 22.63
CA LEU A 193 -10.69 3.55 21.89
C LEU A 193 -9.75 2.64 22.69
N PRO A 194 -9.65 1.36 22.30
CA PRO A 194 -8.61 0.47 22.79
C PRO A 194 -7.19 1.00 22.53
N GLU A 195 -6.22 0.41 23.21
CA GLU A 195 -4.81 0.80 23.09
C GLU A 195 -4.30 0.64 21.65
N PHE A 196 -3.80 1.74 21.09
CA PHE A 196 -3.04 1.74 19.84
C PHE A 196 -1.62 1.27 20.10
N LEU A 197 -1.09 0.47 19.19
CA LEU A 197 0.25 -0.08 19.28
C LEU A 197 1.15 0.63 18.29
N SER A 198 2.43 0.80 18.64
CA SER A 198 3.44 1.22 17.68
C SER A 198 3.35 0.34 16.43
N LEU A 199 3.39 1.00 15.27
CA LEU A 199 3.54 0.33 13.98
C LEU A 199 4.71 -0.66 14.02
#